data_AF-A0A5B9M5J3-F1
#
_entry.id   AF-A0A5B9M5J3-F1
#
_cell.length_a   1.000
_cell.length_b   1.000
_cell.length_c   1.000
_cell.angle_alpha   90.00
_cell.angle_beta   90.00
_cell.angle_gamma   90.00
#
_symmetry.space_group_name_H-M   'P 1'
#
loop_
_entity.id
_entity.type
_entity.pdbx_description
1 polymer ?
#
loop_
_entity_poly.entity_id
_entity_poly.type
_entity_poly.pdbx_seq_one_letter_code
_entity_poly.pdbx_strand_id
1 'polypeptide(L)' 'MVDETKEELCQAASGTKDDKLSFLKLTTVFGDLASSPRFADTYAAMIDRVYENPDVSVQMRGVIESDG' A
#
# COMPACT_ATOMS: atom_id res chain seq x y z
N MET A 1 -13.18 3.00 -19.87
CA MET A 1 -12.05 2.10 -19.53
C MET A 1 -11.40 2.40 -18.17
N VAL A 2 -11.94 3.29 -17.33
CA VAL A 2 -11.44 3.48 -15.94
C VAL A 2 -12.22 2.64 -14.92
N ASP A 3 -13.41 2.14 -15.28
CA ASP A 3 -14.27 1.39 -14.33
C ASP A 3 -13.93 -0.11 -14.23
N GLU A 4 -13.47 -0.77 -15.30
CA GLU A 4 -13.25 -2.23 -15.26
C GLU A 4 -12.09 -2.64 -14.34
N THR A 5 -11.02 -1.83 -14.26
CA THR A 5 -9.89 -2.09 -13.36
C THR A 5 -10.15 -1.64 -11.93
N LYS A 6 -11.19 -0.83 -11.70
CA LYS A 6 -11.51 -0.28 -10.38
C LYS A 6 -12.02 -1.36 -9.43
N GLU A 7 -12.86 -2.27 -9.92
CA GLU A 7 -13.39 -3.36 -9.11
C GLU A 7 -12.28 -4.34 -8.71
N GLU A 8 -11.42 -4.74 -9.65
CA GLU A 8 -10.30 -5.63 -9.37
C GLU A 8 -9.30 -5.01 -8.37
N LEU A 9 -8.97 -3.73 -8.54
CA LEU A 9 -8.06 -3.02 -7.63
C LEU A 9 -8.68 -2.82 -6.25
N CYS A 10 -9.96 -2.44 -6.17
CA CYS A 10 -10.67 -2.31 -4.88
C CYS A 10 -10.81 -3.66 -4.17
N GLN A 11 -11.06 -4.75 -4.90
CA GLN A 11 -11.14 -6.09 -4.34
C GLN A 11 -9.77 -6.54 -3.83
N ALA A 12 -8.70 -6.35 -4.61
CA ALA A 12 -7.33 -6.66 -4.16
C ALA A 12 -6.92 -5.84 -2.93
N ALA A 13 -7.31 -4.56 -2.88
CA ALA A 13 -7.04 -3.68 -1.75
C ALA A 13 -7.88 -4.02 -0.50
N SER A 14 -9.02 -4.70 -0.64
CA SER A 14 -9.85 -5.10 0.50
C SER A 14 -9.15 -6.11 1.42
N GLY A 15 -8.29 -6.97 0.86
CA GLY A 15 -7.48 -7.94 1.60
C GLY A 15 -6.36 -7.31 2.43
N THR A 16 -6.04 -6.03 2.23
CA THR A 16 -4.98 -5.31 2.96
C THR A 16 -5.22 -5.30 4.48
N LYS A 17 -6.49 -5.38 4.91
CA LYS A 17 -6.85 -5.47 6.34
C LYS A 17 -6.38 -6.76 7.00
N ASP A 18 -6.36 -7.87 6.25
CA ASP A 18 -6.00 -9.20 6.76
C ASP A 18 -4.53 -9.53 6.46
N ASP A 19 -4.05 -9.10 5.29
CA ASP A 19 -2.65 -9.19 4.87
C ASP A 19 -2.26 -7.91 4.13
N LYS A 20 -1.39 -7.11 4.76
CA LYS A 20 -0.91 -5.82 4.25
C LYS A 20 -0.33 -5.93 2.85
N LEU A 21 0.25 -7.07 2.46
CA LEU A 21 0.86 -7.25 1.15
C LEU A 21 -0.12 -7.75 0.08
N SER A 22 -1.39 -8.00 0.42
CA SER A 22 -2.40 -8.51 -0.51
C SER A 22 -2.51 -7.70 -1.80
N PHE A 23 -2.42 -6.38 -1.70
CA PHE A 23 -2.47 -5.51 -2.87
C PHE A 23 -1.23 -5.65 -3.77
N LEU A 24 -0.04 -5.81 -3.18
CA LEU A 24 1.21 -6.03 -3.91
C LEU A 24 1.30 -7.42 -4.56
N LYS A 25 0.47 -8.38 -4.13
CA LYS A 25 0.38 -9.71 -4.75
C LYS A 25 -0.36 -9.68 -6.09
N LEU A 26 -0.94 -8.56 -6.50
CA LEU A 26 -1.45 -8.37 -7.85
C LEU A 26 -0.27 -8.19 -8.82
N THR A 27 0.34 -9.31 -9.20
CA THR A 27 1.59 -9.35 -9.98
C THR A 27 1.44 -8.75 -11.38
N THR A 28 0.23 -8.70 -11.93
CA THR A 28 -0.07 -8.03 -13.21
C THR A 28 0.17 -6.51 -13.15
N VAL A 29 0.13 -5.91 -11.96
CA VAL A 29 0.34 -4.47 -11.75
C VAL A 29 1.70 -4.20 -11.09
N PHE A 30 2.07 -4.99 -10.09
CA PHE A 30 3.22 -4.71 -9.23
C PHE A 30 4.41 -5.66 -9.45
N GLY A 31 4.29 -6.64 -10.35
CA GLY A 31 5.31 -7.66 -10.57
C GLY A 31 5.64 -8.41 -9.27
N ASP A 32 6.93 -8.53 -8.98
CA ASP A 32 7.43 -9.26 -7.80
C ASP A 32 7.75 -8.36 -6.60
N LEU A 33 7.17 -7.15 -6.54
CA LEU A 33 7.46 -6.20 -5.44
C LEU A 33 7.12 -6.75 -4.05
N ALA A 34 6.10 -7.60 -3.95
CA ALA A 34 5.78 -8.30 -2.69
C ALA A 34 6.91 -9.19 -2.18
N SER A 35 7.80 -9.64 -3.07
CA SER A 35 8.95 -10.50 -2.75
C SER A 35 10.23 -9.70 -2.48
N SER A 36 10.20 -8.36 -2.62
CA SER A 36 11.33 -7.48 -2.30
C SER A 36 11.25 -7.04 -0.83
N PRO A 37 12.09 -7.56 0.08
CA PRO A 37 11.96 -7.28 1.51
C PRO A 37 12.02 -5.78 1.81
N ARG A 38 12.99 -5.08 1.20
CA ARG A 38 13.15 -3.62 1.35
C ARG A 38 11.87 -2.86 1.00
N PHE A 39 11.20 -3.23 -0.08
CA PHE A 39 9.98 -2.56 -0.53
C PHE A 39 8.78 -2.99 0.32
N ALA A 40 8.60 -4.29 0.52
CA ALA A 40 7.49 -4.85 1.28
C ALA A 40 7.46 -4.34 2.73
N ASP A 41 8.62 -4.25 3.39
CA ASP A 41 8.72 -3.72 4.76
C ASP A 41 8.34 -2.24 4.83
N THR A 42 8.86 -1.43 3.88
CA THR A 42 8.53 0.00 3.80
C THR A 42 7.05 0.22 3.53
N TYR A 43 6.48 -0.55 2.60
CA TYR A 43 5.07 -0.48 2.24
C TYR A 43 4.17 -0.88 3.42
N ALA A 44 4.47 -1.99 4.10
CA ALA A 44 3.71 -2.45 5.27
C ALA A 44 3.73 -1.39 6.39
N ALA A 45 4.88 -0.76 6.64
CA ALA A 45 4.99 0.31 7.63
C ALA A 45 4.17 1.56 7.26
N MET A 46 4.08 1.90 5.97
CA MET A 46 3.22 3.00 5.50
C MET A 46 1.73 2.66 5.62
N ILE A 47 1.35 1.41 5.32
CA ILE A 47 -0.02 0.93 5.50
C ILE A 47 -0.45 1.02 6.97
N ASP A 48 0.40 0.58 7.91
CA ASP A 48 0.12 0.70 9.34
C ASP A 48 -0.16 2.15 9.75
N ARG A 49 0.71 3.07 9.34
CA ARG A 49 0.57 4.50 9.62
C ARG A 49 -0.77 5.07 9.12
N VAL A 50 -1.19 4.70 7.92
CA VAL A 50 -2.46 5.16 7.32
C VAL A 50 -3.67 4.60 8.08
N TYR A 51 -3.62 3.35 8.53
CA TYR A 51 -4.71 2.76 9.31
C TYR A 51 -4.73 3.22 10.77
N GLU A 52 -3.59 3.58 11.36
CA GLU A 52 -3.49 4.13 12.72
C GLU A 52 -4.02 5.56 12.82
N ASN A 53 -3.71 6.40 11.83
CA ASN A 53 -4.28 7.73 11.72
C ASN A 53 -4.68 8.03 10.26
N PRO A 54 -6.00 8.04 9.96
CA PRO A 54 -6.52 8.20 8.61
C PRO A 54 -6.31 9.62 8.05
N ASP A 55 -5.82 10.57 8.86
CA ASP A 55 -5.37 11.86 8.35
C ASP A 55 -4.06 11.71 7.57
N VAL A 56 -4.21 11.50 6.26
CA VAL A 56 -3.08 11.38 5.32
C VAL A 56 -2.13 12.57 5.35
N SER A 57 -2.60 13.77 5.74
CA SER A 57 -1.75 14.97 5.81
C SER A 57 -0.71 14.90 6.92
N VAL A 58 -1.03 14.20 8.02
CA VAL A 58 -0.09 13.91 9.11
C VAL A 58 0.96 12.92 8.64
N GLN A 59 0.56 11.90 7.89
CA GLN A 59 1.48 10.88 7.38
C GLN A 59 2.44 11.44 6.33
N MET A 60 1.95 12.25 5.40
CA MET A 60 2.79 12.88 4.36
C MET A 60 3.86 13.80 4.96
N ARG A 61 3.54 14.49 6.05
CA ARG A 61 4.49 15.39 6.74
C ARG A 61 5.66 14.61 7.35
N GLY A 62 5.38 13.48 8.01
CA GLY A 62 6.43 12.62 8.57
C GLY A 62 7.36 12.00 7.53
N VAL A 63 6.88 11.79 6.29
CA VAL A 63 7.74 11.34 5.17
C VAL A 63 8.71 12.46 4.76
N ILE A 64 8.22 13.69 4.61
CA ILE A 64 9.05 14.85 4.21
C ILE A 64 10.12 15.16 5.26
N GLU A 65 9.81 14.96 6.54
CA GLU A 65 10.72 15.23 7.66
C GLU A 65 11.78 14.13 7.86
N SER A 66 11.57 12.91 7.34
CA SER A 66 12.52 11.79 7.48
C SER A 66 13.60 11.72 6.39
N ASP A 67 13.44 12.51 5.31
CA ASP A 67 14.40 12.63 4.20
C ASP A 67 15.36 13.84 4.36
N GLY A 68 15.40 14.44 5.56
CA GLY A 68 16.25 15.59 5.92
C GLY A 68 17.53 15.22 6.68
#